data_AF-A0A7W0SYA9-F1
#
_entry.id   AF-A0A7W0SYA9-F1
#
_cell.length_a   1.000
_cell.length_b   1.000
_cell.length_c   1.000
_cell.angle_alpha   90.00
_cell.angle_beta   90.00
_cell.angle_gamma   90.00
#
_symmetry.space_group_name_H-M   'P 1'
#
loop_
_entity.id
_entity.type
_entity.pdbx_description
1 polymer ?
#
loop_
_entity_poly.entity_id
_entity_poly.type
_entity_poly.pdbx_seq_one_letter_code
_entity_poly.pdbx_strand_id
1 'polypeptide(L)'
;MSAVRAKPAKPAKPARPTKRPGRETSVPTINDVGRAELSAALTRAAAGKAPLAELLAAWSIVPAAELADVIATVDIAPELAEIVSADSNAGFARLSQREAERDPRLADVLIGWLADPPWHSTSTQPFYKLVLQRLEAIADPRSIDGLTRASKAMQKVVKGKSMRGWLVERIGLTRDALRALVPGGVPALTPAERKLVAGAAKALADDRSAGLPKQPTGRAKTAVDLLAAIRADPRDDAPRHVYGDVLVEKGDPRGTFITMQLARAGRAPTPAERKAEVALLAQHARVWLGELAGVVGGLTRDSFAVGPERTGTQIRFERGFLAGCFIGRTPKRVAAVAGNPELATVEELTLYSEGAVVLQKAHLPALRSLHIPAALLDLVHAAPFASRLEMLECTGEPSPAFAENVKRCATLAALRRLELDLHANEIDVPVRDVITAALALPQVEQFGVNCYGSLVFERTGKRWRLIGNDEGMPDRMVTAIRGLVET
;
A
#
# COMPACT_ATOMS: atom_id res chain seq x y z
N MET A 1 -41.46 -9.25 -55.10
CA MET A 1 -40.17 -9.94 -54.89
C MET A 1 -39.59 -9.50 -53.55
N SER A 2 -39.72 -10.32 -52.50
CA SER A 2 -39.09 -10.08 -51.19
C SER A 2 -38.41 -11.37 -50.76
N ALA A 3 -37.09 -11.36 -50.79
CA ALA A 3 -36.26 -12.50 -50.42
C ALA A 3 -36.17 -12.60 -48.89
N VAL A 4 -36.73 -13.69 -48.35
CA VAL A 4 -36.61 -14.06 -46.94
C VAL A 4 -35.18 -14.52 -46.68
N ARG A 5 -34.44 -13.75 -45.88
CA ARG A 5 -33.05 -14.04 -45.50
C ARG A 5 -33.06 -15.13 -44.41
N ALA A 6 -32.57 -16.32 -44.73
CA ALA A 6 -32.46 -17.43 -43.78
C ALA A 6 -31.44 -17.12 -42.66
N LYS A 7 -31.80 -17.46 -41.41
CA LYS A 7 -30.92 -17.35 -40.24
C LYS A 7 -29.75 -18.33 -40.34
N PRO A 8 -28.50 -17.93 -40.03
CA PRO A 8 -27.35 -18.82 -40.03
C PRO A 8 -27.46 -19.86 -38.91
N ALA A 9 -27.11 -21.11 -39.24
CA ALA A 9 -27.11 -22.23 -38.31
C ALA A 9 -26.11 -22.00 -37.15
N LYS A 10 -26.51 -22.36 -35.93
CA LYS A 10 -25.66 -22.33 -34.74
C LYS A 10 -24.47 -23.29 -34.93
N PRO A 11 -23.22 -22.87 -34.66
CA PRO A 11 -22.07 -23.75 -34.74
C PRO A 11 -22.19 -24.88 -33.70
N ALA A 12 -21.85 -26.10 -34.12
CA ALA A 12 -21.85 -27.29 -33.29
C ALA A 12 -20.92 -27.12 -32.08
N LYS A 13 -21.35 -27.57 -30.89
CA LYS A 13 -20.52 -27.60 -29.68
C LYS A 13 -19.28 -28.48 -29.94
N PRO A 14 -18.06 -28.03 -29.60
CA PRO A 14 -16.87 -28.86 -29.72
C PRO A 14 -16.99 -30.10 -28.82
N ALA A 15 -16.60 -31.25 -29.36
CA ALA A 15 -16.58 -32.52 -28.63
C ALA A 15 -15.69 -32.42 -27.38
N ARG A 16 -16.15 -33.02 -26.28
CA ARG A 16 -15.38 -33.12 -25.03
C ARG A 16 -14.04 -33.82 -25.33
N PRO A 17 -12.90 -33.30 -24.86
CA PRO A 17 -11.61 -33.96 -25.05
C PRO A 17 -11.63 -35.34 -24.39
N THR A 18 -11.18 -36.33 -25.14
CA THR A 18 -11.02 -37.72 -24.71
C THR A 18 -10.01 -37.81 -23.56
N LYS A 19 -10.23 -38.77 -22.64
CA LYS A 19 -9.36 -39.05 -21.48
C LYS A 19 -7.89 -39.02 -21.91
N ARG A 20 -7.08 -38.19 -21.25
CA ARG A 20 -5.61 -38.23 -21.40
C ARG A 20 -5.12 -39.66 -21.09
N PRO A 21 -4.17 -40.19 -21.88
CA PRO A 21 -3.51 -41.46 -21.55
C PRO A 21 -2.90 -41.32 -20.15
N GLY A 22 -3.15 -42.32 -19.29
CA GLY A 22 -2.70 -42.33 -17.90
C GLY A 22 -1.18 -42.21 -17.86
N ARG A 23 -0.68 -41.10 -17.31
CA ARG A 23 0.72 -40.97 -16.95
C ARG A 23 0.88 -41.78 -15.66
N GLU A 24 1.48 -42.97 -15.74
CA GLU A 24 1.88 -43.74 -14.55
C GLU A 24 2.97 -42.96 -13.81
N THR A 25 2.56 -42.03 -12.96
CA THR A 25 3.37 -41.53 -11.88
C THR A 25 3.03 -42.39 -10.68
N SER A 26 3.70 -43.53 -10.53
CA SER A 26 3.64 -44.28 -9.28
C SER A 26 4.18 -43.38 -8.17
N VAL A 27 3.29 -42.94 -7.29
CA VAL A 27 3.70 -42.26 -6.06
C VAL A 27 4.39 -43.33 -5.21
N PRO A 28 5.68 -43.19 -4.87
CA PRO A 28 6.35 -44.14 -4.01
C PRO A 28 5.59 -44.19 -2.68
N THR A 29 5.05 -45.35 -2.33
CA THR A 29 4.66 -45.59 -0.94
C THR A 29 5.96 -45.43 -0.14
N ILE A 30 6.02 -44.51 0.81
CA ILE A 30 7.22 -44.28 1.62
C ILE A 30 7.51 -45.60 2.34
N ASN A 31 8.46 -46.36 1.81
CA ASN A 31 8.95 -47.58 2.42
C ASN A 31 9.92 -47.21 3.56
N ASP A 32 10.32 -48.20 4.35
CA ASP A 32 11.24 -47.99 5.48
C ASP A 32 12.56 -47.34 5.04
N VAL A 33 12.99 -47.57 3.80
CA VAL A 33 14.17 -46.94 3.19
C VAL A 33 14.01 -45.42 3.09
N GLY A 34 12.86 -44.94 2.60
CA GLY A 34 12.58 -43.50 2.51
C GLY A 34 12.54 -42.81 3.88
N ARG A 35 12.04 -43.49 4.93
CA ARG A 35 12.07 -42.93 6.30
C ARG A 35 13.48 -42.87 6.91
N ALA A 36 14.33 -43.84 6.58
CA ALA A 36 15.73 -43.81 7.00
C ALA A 36 16.50 -42.64 6.34
N GLU A 37 16.30 -42.43 5.04
CA GLU A 37 16.89 -41.30 4.30
C GLU A 37 16.40 -39.95 4.81
N LEU A 38 15.08 -39.82 5.08
CA LEU A 38 14.49 -38.66 5.72
C LEU A 38 15.20 -38.34 7.05
N SER A 39 15.30 -39.34 7.94
CA SER A 39 15.91 -39.16 9.26
C SER A 39 17.38 -38.75 9.16
N ALA A 40 18.12 -39.30 8.20
CA ALA A 40 19.50 -38.92 7.92
C ALA A 40 19.62 -37.47 7.45
N ALA A 41 18.76 -37.02 6.53
CA ALA A 41 18.73 -35.64 6.05
C ALA A 41 18.40 -34.64 7.18
N LEU A 42 17.38 -34.94 7.99
CA LEU A 42 17.02 -34.09 9.14
C LEU A 42 18.12 -34.02 10.19
N THR A 43 18.86 -35.11 10.40
CA THR A 43 20.02 -35.13 11.29
C THR A 43 21.14 -34.22 10.78
N ARG A 44 21.44 -34.25 9.47
CA ARG A 44 22.42 -33.34 8.86
C ARG A 44 21.98 -31.89 8.94
N ALA A 45 20.70 -31.60 8.68
CA ALA A 45 20.14 -30.27 8.82
C ALA A 45 20.24 -29.74 10.27
N ALA A 46 19.90 -30.57 11.26
CA ALA A 46 20.00 -30.23 12.68
C ALA A 46 21.45 -30.03 13.16
N ALA A 47 22.42 -30.64 12.48
CA ALA A 47 23.85 -30.42 12.73
C ALA A 47 24.39 -29.12 12.10
N GLY A 48 23.56 -28.35 11.39
CA GLY A 48 23.92 -27.05 10.81
C GLY A 48 24.72 -27.11 9.50
N LYS A 49 24.84 -28.28 8.87
CA LYS A 49 25.51 -28.40 7.57
C LYS A 49 24.52 -28.10 6.45
N ALA A 50 24.59 -26.91 5.86
CA ALA A 50 23.70 -26.46 4.79
C ALA A 50 22.21 -26.75 5.09
N PRO A 51 21.69 -26.25 6.23
CA PRO A 51 20.43 -26.71 6.81
C PRO A 51 19.23 -26.59 5.86
N LEU A 52 19.20 -25.55 5.01
CA LEU A 52 18.15 -25.38 4.01
C LEU A 52 18.20 -26.46 2.90
N ALA A 53 19.38 -26.74 2.35
CA ALA A 53 19.52 -27.73 1.28
C ALA A 53 19.13 -29.13 1.77
N GLU A 54 19.52 -29.48 3.00
CA GLU A 54 19.15 -30.75 3.63
C GLU A 54 17.64 -30.82 3.95
N LEU A 55 17.02 -29.72 4.37
CA LEU A 55 15.57 -29.66 4.56
C LEU A 55 14.79 -29.80 3.24
N LEU A 56 15.26 -29.19 2.16
CA LEU A 56 14.67 -29.33 0.82
C LEU A 56 14.80 -30.78 0.30
N ALA A 57 15.95 -31.42 0.55
CA ALA A 57 16.15 -32.84 0.24
C ALA A 57 15.22 -33.73 1.07
N ALA A 58 15.12 -33.49 2.38
CA ALA A 58 14.21 -34.19 3.29
C ALA A 58 12.75 -34.07 2.83
N TRP A 59 12.32 -32.85 2.49
CA TRP A 59 10.97 -32.58 2.01
C TRP A 59 10.68 -33.25 0.66
N SER A 60 11.67 -33.34 -0.22
CA SER A 60 11.54 -34.03 -1.51
C SER A 60 11.30 -35.54 -1.36
N ILE A 61 11.80 -36.15 -0.27
CA ILE A 61 11.55 -37.55 0.10
C ILE A 61 10.16 -37.68 0.72
N VAL A 62 9.85 -36.87 1.72
CA VAL A 62 8.55 -36.85 2.42
C VAL A 62 8.00 -35.42 2.45
N PRO A 63 7.00 -35.09 1.61
CA PRO A 63 6.43 -33.75 1.54
C PRO A 63 5.46 -33.49 2.69
N ALA A 64 5.98 -33.56 3.93
CA ALA A 64 5.23 -33.26 5.14
C ALA A 64 5.01 -31.74 5.27
N ALA A 65 3.82 -31.35 5.74
CA ALA A 65 3.47 -29.94 5.91
C ALA A 65 4.39 -29.24 6.91
N GLU A 66 4.75 -29.90 8.02
CA GLU A 66 5.59 -29.33 9.06
C GLU A 66 7.01 -29.01 8.58
N LEU A 67 7.56 -29.81 7.65
CA LEU A 67 8.84 -29.51 7.01
C LEU A 67 8.73 -28.28 6.11
N ALA A 68 7.67 -28.26 5.30
CA ALA A 68 7.39 -27.17 4.37
C ALA A 68 7.22 -25.83 5.11
N ASP A 69 6.58 -25.85 6.28
CA ASP A 69 6.40 -24.67 7.16
C ASP A 69 7.73 -24.16 7.70
N VAL A 70 8.65 -25.05 8.10
CA VAL A 70 10.00 -24.65 8.53
C VAL A 70 10.79 -24.06 7.37
N ILE A 71 10.76 -24.68 6.20
CA ILE A 71 11.44 -24.19 4.99
C ILE A 71 10.89 -22.80 4.61
N ALA A 72 9.57 -22.59 4.71
CA ALA A 72 8.90 -21.32 4.44
C ALA A 72 9.33 -20.15 5.33
N THR A 73 10.02 -20.39 6.44
CA THR A 73 10.58 -19.31 7.27
C THR A 73 11.78 -18.60 6.62
N VAL A 74 12.39 -19.20 5.59
CA VAL A 74 13.48 -18.61 4.82
C VAL A 74 12.91 -17.86 3.63
N ASP A 75 13.08 -16.54 3.66
CA ASP A 75 12.51 -15.64 2.66
C ASP A 75 13.15 -15.85 1.27
N ILE A 76 12.30 -15.87 0.23
CA ILE A 76 12.68 -15.87 -1.19
C ILE A 76 11.92 -14.78 -1.98
N ALA A 77 11.18 -13.92 -1.29
CA ALA A 77 10.32 -12.91 -1.90
C ALA A 77 11.04 -11.93 -2.85
N PRO A 78 12.28 -11.47 -2.59
CA PRO A 78 12.92 -10.46 -3.45
C PRO A 78 13.10 -10.95 -4.89
N GLU A 79 13.50 -12.20 -5.06
CA GLU A 79 13.82 -12.76 -6.39
C GLU A 79 12.56 -13.07 -7.23
N LEU A 80 11.41 -13.26 -6.57
CA LEU A 80 10.16 -13.62 -7.22
C LEU A 80 9.30 -12.40 -7.54
N ALA A 81 9.47 -11.30 -6.80
CA ALA A 81 8.83 -10.02 -7.10
C ALA A 81 9.18 -9.53 -8.51
N GLU A 82 10.39 -9.81 -8.98
CA GLU A 82 10.82 -9.48 -10.34
C GLU A 82 10.06 -10.24 -11.43
N ILE A 83 9.49 -11.42 -11.13
CA ILE A 83 8.78 -12.21 -12.16
C ILE A 83 7.51 -11.49 -12.62
N VAL A 84 6.83 -10.78 -11.72
CA VAL A 84 5.54 -10.12 -12.00
C VAL A 84 5.64 -8.61 -12.28
N SER A 85 6.86 -8.06 -12.35
CA SER A 85 7.11 -6.61 -12.43
C SER A 85 6.84 -5.95 -13.79
N ALA A 86 6.67 -6.74 -14.85
CA ALA A 86 6.52 -6.23 -16.23
C ALA A 86 5.22 -6.72 -16.86
N ASP A 87 5.31 -7.41 -18.00
CA ASP A 87 4.18 -8.05 -18.67
C ASP A 87 4.22 -9.59 -18.54
N SER A 88 3.14 -10.24 -18.97
CA SER A 88 2.99 -11.69 -18.84
C SER A 88 3.99 -12.51 -19.66
N ASN A 89 4.53 -11.97 -20.76
CA ASN A 89 5.54 -12.66 -21.56
C ASN A 89 6.89 -12.60 -20.86
N ALA A 90 7.26 -11.45 -20.30
CA ALA A 90 8.46 -11.30 -19.48
C ALA A 90 8.39 -12.20 -18.23
N GLY A 91 7.23 -12.22 -17.55
CA GLY A 91 7.00 -13.12 -16.42
C GLY A 91 7.06 -14.60 -16.81
N PHE A 92 6.50 -14.98 -17.96
CA PHE A 92 6.62 -16.33 -18.49
C PHE A 92 8.08 -16.70 -18.77
N ALA A 93 8.84 -15.85 -19.45
CA ALA A 93 10.25 -16.08 -19.76
C ALA A 93 11.07 -16.30 -18.48
N ARG A 94 10.94 -15.40 -17.49
CA ARG A 94 11.63 -15.51 -16.19
C ARG A 94 11.26 -16.80 -15.45
N LEU A 95 9.97 -17.12 -15.34
CA LEU A 95 9.51 -18.33 -14.67
C LEU A 95 9.91 -19.62 -15.42
N SER A 96 10.05 -19.54 -16.75
CA SER A 96 10.46 -20.68 -17.59
C SER A 96 11.96 -20.99 -17.47
N GLN A 97 12.79 -19.97 -17.25
CA GLN A 97 14.23 -20.11 -17.09
C GLN A 97 14.61 -20.73 -15.73
N ARG A 98 13.74 -20.64 -14.73
CA ARG A 98 13.96 -21.32 -13.46
C ARG A 98 13.79 -22.82 -13.63
N GLU A 99 14.72 -23.60 -13.09
CA GLU A 99 14.60 -25.05 -13.09
C GLU A 99 13.35 -25.47 -12.28
N ALA A 100 12.82 -26.66 -12.52
CA ALA A 100 11.69 -27.20 -11.76
C ALA A 100 12.16 -27.64 -10.37
N GLU A 101 12.66 -26.69 -9.58
CA GLU A 101 13.05 -26.92 -8.20
C GLU A 101 11.81 -27.31 -7.39
N ARG A 102 11.89 -28.45 -6.69
CA ARG A 102 10.85 -28.91 -5.75
C ARG A 102 10.99 -28.13 -4.45
N ASP A 103 10.73 -26.84 -4.52
CA ASP A 103 10.79 -25.93 -3.38
C ASP A 103 9.38 -25.54 -2.91
N PRO A 104 8.96 -25.95 -1.70
CA PRO A 104 7.64 -25.63 -1.17
C PRO A 104 7.41 -24.12 -0.97
N ARG A 105 8.46 -23.30 -0.87
CA ARG A 105 8.35 -21.84 -0.74
C ARG A 105 7.78 -21.20 -2.01
N LEU A 106 8.11 -21.76 -3.17
CA LEU A 106 7.57 -21.30 -4.45
C LEU A 106 6.06 -21.54 -4.54
N ALA A 107 5.55 -22.60 -3.91
CA ALA A 107 4.14 -22.94 -4.00
C ALA A 107 3.23 -21.83 -3.44
N ASP A 108 3.56 -21.27 -2.28
CA ASP A 108 2.77 -20.20 -1.65
C ASP A 108 2.73 -18.93 -2.51
N VAL A 109 3.86 -18.55 -3.11
CA VAL A 109 3.94 -17.39 -4.00
C VAL A 109 3.12 -17.60 -5.27
N LEU A 110 3.26 -18.77 -5.90
CA LEU A 110 2.50 -19.14 -7.09
C LEU A 110 0.98 -19.17 -6.83
N ILE A 111 0.56 -19.66 -5.65
CA ILE A 111 -0.83 -19.63 -5.22
C ILE A 111 -1.31 -18.20 -4.98
N GLY A 112 -0.45 -17.34 -4.42
CA GLY A 112 -0.71 -15.91 -4.27
C GLY A 112 -1.04 -15.25 -5.61
N TRP A 113 -0.24 -15.50 -6.65
CA TRP A 113 -0.51 -15.00 -8.01
C TRP A 113 -1.79 -15.57 -8.63
N LEU A 114 -2.22 -16.78 -8.24
CA LEU A 114 -3.52 -17.29 -8.67
C LEU A 114 -4.67 -16.61 -7.91
N ALA A 115 -4.49 -16.32 -6.62
CA ALA A 115 -5.51 -15.67 -5.80
C ALA A 115 -5.72 -14.20 -6.17
N ASP A 116 -4.64 -13.49 -6.53
CA ASP A 116 -4.65 -12.14 -7.07
C ASP A 116 -3.85 -12.08 -8.39
N PRO A 117 -4.49 -12.46 -9.52
CA PRO A 117 -3.86 -12.52 -10.83
C PRO A 117 -3.23 -11.18 -11.27
N PRO A 118 -1.90 -11.07 -11.46
CA PRO A 118 -1.26 -9.84 -11.92
C PRO A 118 -1.76 -9.41 -13.31
N TRP A 119 -2.18 -10.39 -14.13
CA TRP A 119 -2.73 -10.16 -15.46
C TRP A 119 -3.99 -10.99 -15.71
N HIS A 120 -4.99 -10.44 -16.40
CA HIS A 120 -6.33 -11.04 -16.52
C HIS A 120 -6.85 -11.21 -17.96
N SER A 121 -6.04 -10.92 -18.98
CA SER A 121 -6.41 -11.13 -20.39
C SER A 121 -6.24 -12.60 -20.81
N THR A 122 -6.92 -13.04 -21.86
CA THR A 122 -6.76 -14.40 -22.41
C THR A 122 -5.36 -14.66 -22.96
N SER A 123 -4.64 -13.63 -23.39
CA SER A 123 -3.24 -13.74 -23.84
C SER A 123 -2.28 -14.20 -22.73
N THR A 124 -2.69 -14.13 -21.45
CA THR A 124 -1.85 -14.50 -20.30
C THR A 124 -1.96 -15.98 -19.92
N GLN A 125 -2.79 -16.77 -20.62
CA GLN A 125 -2.94 -18.20 -20.38
C GLN A 125 -1.62 -19.00 -20.38
N PRO A 126 -0.61 -18.72 -21.24
CA PRO A 126 0.67 -19.41 -21.20
C PRO A 126 1.39 -19.28 -19.85
N PHE A 127 1.36 -18.07 -19.26
CA PHE A 127 1.93 -17.81 -17.93
C PHE A 127 1.25 -18.65 -16.85
N TYR A 128 -0.08 -18.60 -16.75
CA TYR A 128 -0.79 -19.37 -15.72
C TYR A 128 -0.73 -20.88 -15.93
N LYS A 129 -0.62 -21.34 -17.18
CA LYS A 129 -0.36 -22.74 -17.47
C LYS A 129 0.98 -23.17 -16.88
N LEU A 130 2.02 -22.35 -17.03
CA LEU A 130 3.33 -22.61 -16.43
C LEU A 130 3.27 -22.58 -14.90
N VAL A 131 2.60 -21.59 -14.30
CA VAL A 131 2.36 -21.52 -12.83
C VAL A 131 1.75 -22.82 -12.30
N LEU A 132 0.69 -23.30 -12.94
CA LEU A 132 0.02 -24.54 -12.53
C LEU A 132 0.90 -25.79 -12.75
N GLN A 133 1.66 -25.83 -13.85
CA GLN A 133 2.64 -26.90 -14.08
C GLN A 133 3.75 -26.92 -13.02
N ARG A 134 4.19 -25.75 -12.54
CA ARG A 134 5.15 -25.65 -11.43
C ARG A 134 4.55 -26.16 -10.13
N LEU A 135 3.32 -25.80 -9.80
CA LEU A 135 2.63 -26.32 -8.63
C LEU A 135 2.50 -27.84 -8.65
N GLU A 136 2.18 -28.44 -9.81
CA GLU A 136 2.17 -29.89 -9.99
C GLU A 136 3.57 -30.51 -9.79
N ALA A 137 4.63 -29.86 -10.28
CA ALA A 137 6.01 -30.35 -10.15
C ALA A 137 6.56 -30.25 -8.72
N ILE A 138 6.26 -29.15 -8.02
CA ILE A 138 6.60 -28.98 -6.61
C ILE A 138 5.90 -30.09 -5.81
N ALA A 139 4.62 -30.33 -6.10
CA ALA A 139 3.77 -31.33 -5.44
C ALA A 139 3.63 -31.11 -3.93
N ASP A 140 3.53 -29.85 -3.50
CA ASP A 140 3.28 -29.51 -2.10
C ASP A 140 1.81 -29.75 -1.73
N PRO A 141 1.50 -30.67 -0.78
CA PRO A 141 0.13 -30.96 -0.38
C PRO A 141 -0.63 -29.75 0.17
N ARG A 142 0.06 -28.77 0.79
CA ARG A 142 -0.54 -27.52 1.29
C ARG A 142 -1.20 -26.71 0.17
N SER A 143 -0.73 -26.90 -1.07
CA SER A 143 -1.27 -26.25 -2.25
C SER A 143 -2.73 -26.62 -2.54
N ILE A 144 -3.24 -27.76 -2.07
CA ILE A 144 -4.61 -28.22 -2.34
C ILE A 144 -5.64 -27.23 -1.77
N ASP A 145 -5.44 -26.80 -0.54
CA ASP A 145 -6.30 -25.83 0.13
C ASP A 145 -6.05 -24.41 -0.40
N GLY A 146 -4.79 -24.08 -0.66
CA GLY A 146 -4.41 -22.82 -1.30
C GLY A 146 -5.09 -22.60 -2.66
N LEU A 147 -5.06 -23.61 -3.53
CA LEU A 147 -5.73 -23.61 -4.83
C LEU A 147 -7.26 -23.49 -4.70
N THR A 148 -7.85 -24.10 -3.66
CA THR A 148 -9.28 -23.96 -3.38
C THR A 148 -9.63 -22.51 -3.00
N ARG A 149 -8.81 -21.87 -2.17
CA ARG A 149 -8.97 -20.45 -1.81
C ARG A 149 -8.74 -19.54 -3.02
N ALA A 150 -7.67 -19.77 -3.77
CA ALA A 150 -7.33 -19.00 -4.97
C ALA A 150 -8.46 -19.05 -6.01
N SER A 151 -9.02 -20.24 -6.27
CA SER A 151 -10.15 -20.43 -7.20
C SER A 151 -11.38 -19.59 -6.81
N LYS A 152 -11.66 -19.45 -5.50
CA LYS A 152 -12.75 -18.58 -5.01
C LYS A 152 -12.41 -17.09 -5.14
N ALA A 153 -11.18 -16.70 -4.81
CA ALA A 153 -10.72 -15.32 -4.85
C ALA A 153 -10.75 -14.75 -6.29
N MET A 154 -10.20 -15.47 -7.27
CA MET A 154 -10.13 -14.99 -8.65
C MET A 154 -11.48 -14.80 -9.34
N GLN A 155 -12.54 -15.49 -8.89
CA GLN A 155 -13.87 -15.28 -9.44
C GLN A 155 -14.34 -13.83 -9.25
N LYS A 156 -13.83 -13.15 -8.21
CA LYS A 156 -14.10 -11.73 -7.92
C LYS A 156 -13.20 -10.79 -8.73
N VAL A 157 -11.98 -11.21 -9.03
CA VAL A 157 -10.95 -10.37 -9.68
C VAL A 157 -11.06 -10.43 -11.22
N VAL A 158 -11.14 -11.63 -11.80
CA VAL A 158 -11.12 -11.83 -13.26
C VAL A 158 -12.53 -11.65 -13.83
N LYS A 159 -12.82 -10.51 -14.45
CA LYS A 159 -14.16 -10.18 -14.99
C LYS A 159 -14.53 -10.96 -16.27
N GLY A 160 -13.54 -11.33 -17.09
CA GLY A 160 -13.79 -12.01 -18.37
C GLY A 160 -14.26 -13.45 -18.20
N LYS A 161 -15.45 -13.78 -18.73
CA LYS A 161 -16.08 -15.12 -18.59
C LYS A 161 -15.20 -16.25 -19.14
N SER A 162 -14.53 -16.02 -20.28
CA SER A 162 -13.66 -17.01 -20.91
C SER A 162 -12.43 -17.31 -20.06
N MET A 163 -11.64 -16.29 -19.70
CA MET A 163 -10.43 -16.47 -18.88
C MET A 163 -10.76 -17.04 -17.49
N ARG A 164 -11.83 -16.55 -16.86
CA ARG A 164 -12.28 -17.05 -15.56
C ARG A 164 -12.64 -18.53 -15.62
N GLY A 165 -13.46 -18.93 -16.60
CA GLY A 165 -13.86 -20.33 -16.77
C GLY A 165 -12.66 -21.25 -16.99
N TRP A 166 -11.73 -20.83 -17.85
CA TRP A 166 -10.50 -21.56 -18.13
C TRP A 166 -9.61 -21.72 -16.89
N LEU A 167 -9.37 -20.64 -16.12
CA LEU A 167 -8.56 -20.72 -14.90
C LEU A 167 -9.20 -21.62 -13.84
N VAL A 168 -10.51 -21.47 -13.58
CA VAL A 168 -11.23 -22.29 -12.58
C VAL A 168 -11.15 -23.78 -12.93
N GLU A 169 -11.36 -24.13 -14.21
CA GLU A 169 -11.21 -25.50 -14.68
C GLU A 169 -9.78 -26.01 -14.47
N ARG A 170 -8.78 -25.24 -14.90
CA ARG A 170 -7.37 -25.61 -14.81
C ARG A 170 -6.90 -25.80 -13.37
N ILE A 171 -7.30 -24.92 -12.47
CA ILE A 171 -7.00 -25.04 -11.03
C ILE A 171 -7.66 -26.27 -10.43
N GLY A 172 -8.91 -26.57 -10.82
CA GLY A 172 -9.59 -27.80 -10.40
C GLY A 172 -8.78 -29.04 -10.79
N LEU A 173 -8.33 -29.10 -12.05
CA LEU A 173 -7.50 -30.20 -12.56
C LEU A 173 -6.17 -30.34 -11.79
N THR A 174 -5.46 -29.24 -11.58
CA THR A 174 -4.18 -29.26 -10.84
C THR A 174 -4.39 -29.67 -9.38
N ARG A 175 -5.45 -29.19 -8.72
CA ARG A 175 -5.80 -29.61 -7.36
C ARG A 175 -6.08 -31.11 -7.29
N ASP A 176 -6.82 -31.65 -8.25
CA ASP A 176 -7.17 -33.07 -8.27
C ASP A 176 -5.94 -33.94 -8.58
N ALA A 177 -5.02 -33.45 -9.44
CA ALA A 177 -3.72 -34.08 -9.66
C ALA A 177 -2.88 -34.12 -8.37
N LEU A 178 -2.81 -33.02 -7.61
CA LEU A 178 -2.11 -32.98 -6.33
C LEU A 178 -2.73 -33.93 -5.29
N ARG A 179 -4.06 -34.00 -5.21
CA ARG A 179 -4.76 -34.97 -4.34
C ARG A 179 -4.42 -36.42 -4.68
N ALA A 180 -4.29 -36.73 -5.97
CA ALA A 180 -3.90 -38.06 -6.41
C ALA A 180 -2.46 -38.42 -6.03
N LEU A 181 -1.58 -37.43 -5.80
CA LEU A 181 -0.23 -37.66 -5.29
C LEU A 181 -0.19 -38.00 -3.80
N VAL A 182 -1.26 -37.72 -3.04
CA VAL A 182 -1.36 -37.98 -1.60
C VAL A 182 -2.69 -38.68 -1.24
N PRO A 183 -2.93 -39.91 -1.74
CA PRO A 183 -4.22 -40.59 -1.58
C PRO A 183 -4.57 -40.90 -0.11
N GLY A 184 -3.56 -41.05 0.75
CA GLY A 184 -3.72 -41.26 2.20
C GLY A 184 -3.70 -39.97 3.04
N GLY A 185 -3.72 -38.80 2.40
CA GLY A 185 -3.50 -37.51 3.05
C GLY A 185 -2.03 -37.13 3.17
N VAL A 186 -1.77 -35.99 3.81
CA VAL A 186 -0.41 -35.46 4.01
C VAL A 186 0.36 -36.42 4.91
N PRO A 187 1.56 -36.88 4.52
CA PRO A 187 2.38 -37.73 5.37
C PRO A 187 2.68 -37.04 6.70
N ALA A 188 2.37 -37.72 7.82
CA ALA A 188 2.69 -37.22 9.15
C ALA A 188 4.10 -37.63 9.58
N LEU A 189 4.80 -36.69 10.23
CA LEU A 189 6.09 -36.95 10.86
C LEU A 189 5.94 -37.72 12.18
N THR A 190 6.84 -38.65 12.44
CA THR A 190 6.95 -39.32 13.74
C THR A 190 7.40 -38.34 14.82
N PRO A 191 7.20 -38.64 16.11
CA PRO A 191 7.74 -37.81 17.20
C PRO A 191 9.26 -37.60 17.12
N ALA A 192 10.01 -38.62 16.70
CA ALA A 192 11.46 -38.53 16.53
C ALA A 192 11.85 -37.58 15.38
N GLU A 193 11.19 -37.70 14.22
CA GLU A 193 11.39 -36.79 13.08
C GLU A 193 11.04 -35.34 13.46
N ARG A 194 9.92 -35.11 14.17
CA ARG A 194 9.54 -33.76 14.64
C ARG A 194 10.60 -33.12 15.53
N LYS A 195 11.25 -33.91 16.40
CA LYS A 195 12.38 -33.41 17.22
C LYS A 195 13.57 -33.00 16.34
N LEU A 196 13.87 -33.75 15.29
CA LEU A 196 14.92 -33.40 14.33
C LEU A 196 14.56 -32.14 13.53
N VAL A 197 13.30 -32.00 13.10
CA VAL A 197 12.79 -30.79 12.43
C VAL A 197 12.95 -29.56 13.30
N ALA A 198 12.60 -29.64 14.60
CA ALA A 198 12.82 -28.54 15.54
C ALA A 198 14.31 -28.19 15.69
N GLY A 199 15.19 -29.18 15.70
CA GLY A 199 16.64 -28.97 15.69
C GLY A 199 17.14 -28.28 14.41
N ALA A 200 16.65 -28.72 13.25
CA ALA A 200 16.97 -28.11 11.95
C ALA A 200 16.45 -26.67 11.84
N ALA A 201 15.23 -26.40 12.32
CA ALA A 201 14.67 -25.05 12.39
C ALA A 201 15.54 -24.12 13.24
N LYS A 202 16.05 -24.61 14.38
CA LYS A 202 16.99 -23.87 15.21
C LYS A 202 18.30 -23.62 14.47
N ALA A 203 18.90 -24.64 13.86
CA ALA A 203 20.15 -24.50 13.11
C ALA A 203 20.01 -23.49 11.95
N LEU A 204 18.86 -23.46 11.28
CA LEU A 204 18.55 -22.49 10.22
C LEU A 204 18.45 -21.05 10.74
N ALA A 205 17.91 -20.86 11.95
CA ALA A 205 17.88 -19.55 12.60
C ALA A 205 19.27 -19.10 13.06
N ASP A 206 20.08 -20.04 13.58
CA ASP A 206 21.46 -19.78 14.01
C ASP A 206 22.37 -19.43 12.81
N ASP A 207 22.24 -20.14 11.68
CA ASP A 207 22.99 -19.90 10.43
C ASP A 207 22.69 -18.50 9.85
N ARG A 208 21.41 -18.09 9.83
CA ARG A 208 21.02 -16.72 9.46
C ARG A 208 21.62 -15.67 10.38
N SER A 209 21.83 -16.01 11.65
CA SER A 209 22.42 -15.09 12.64
C SER A 209 23.95 -15.02 12.54
N ALA A 210 24.62 -16.04 12.00
CA ALA A 210 26.07 -16.12 11.89
C ALA A 210 26.64 -15.40 10.65
N GLY A 211 25.86 -15.26 9.58
CA GLY A 211 26.26 -14.60 8.33
C GLY A 211 26.16 -13.07 8.32
N LEU A 212 25.60 -12.46 9.37
CA LEU A 212 25.43 -11.01 9.47
C LEU A 212 26.58 -10.39 10.28
N PRO A 213 27.23 -9.31 9.80
CA PRO A 213 28.25 -8.62 10.58
C PRO A 213 27.66 -8.15 11.92
N LYS A 214 28.31 -8.51 13.03
CA LYS A 214 27.87 -8.14 14.39
C LYS A 214 27.82 -6.62 14.53
N GLN A 215 26.63 -6.04 14.37
CA GLN A 215 26.35 -4.66 14.79
C GLN A 215 26.13 -4.58 16.31
N PRO A 216 26.35 -3.40 16.92
CA PRO A 216 26.41 -3.24 18.36
C PRO A 216 25.07 -3.56 19.03
N THR A 217 25.16 -4.10 20.23
CA THR A 217 24.09 -4.66 21.07
C THR A 217 23.08 -3.62 21.56
N GLY A 218 22.26 -3.08 20.65
CA GLY A 218 20.89 -2.67 20.93
C GLY A 218 19.98 -3.65 20.20
N ARG A 219 19.02 -4.27 20.88
CA ARG A 219 18.05 -5.23 20.29
C ARG A 219 17.60 -4.72 18.92
N ALA A 220 17.97 -5.44 17.85
CA ALA A 220 17.66 -5.03 16.47
C ALA A 220 16.14 -4.84 16.37
N LYS A 221 15.70 -3.58 16.19
CA LYS A 221 14.30 -3.26 16.00
C LYS A 221 13.86 -3.90 14.69
N THR A 222 12.80 -4.69 14.72
CA THR A 222 12.26 -5.28 13.48
C THR A 222 11.73 -4.16 12.57
N ALA A 223 11.53 -4.44 11.28
CA ALA A 223 10.87 -3.50 10.37
C ALA A 223 9.51 -3.01 10.90
N VAL A 224 8.79 -3.88 11.62
CA VAL A 224 7.51 -3.56 12.27
C VAL A 224 7.72 -2.57 13.42
N ASP A 225 8.73 -2.78 14.26
CA ASP A 225 9.05 -1.88 15.38
C ASP A 225 9.53 -0.50 14.89
N LEU A 226 10.31 -0.47 13.82
CA LEU A 226 10.78 0.76 13.18
C LEU A 226 9.60 1.54 12.59
N LEU A 227 8.70 0.86 11.89
CA LEU A 227 7.50 1.49 11.34
C LEU A 227 6.57 2.02 12.45
N ALA A 228 6.43 1.29 13.56
CA ALA A 228 5.69 1.78 14.72
C ALA A 228 6.34 3.02 15.34
N ALA A 229 7.69 3.05 15.45
CA ALA A 229 8.42 4.21 15.94
C ALA A 229 8.24 5.44 15.04
N ILE A 230 8.31 5.26 13.71
CA ILE A 230 8.07 6.33 12.73
C ILE A 230 6.66 6.91 12.85
N ARG A 231 5.65 6.08 13.11
CA ARG A 231 4.27 6.55 13.29
C ARG A 231 4.06 7.24 14.63
N ALA A 232 4.77 6.81 15.68
CA ALA A 232 4.71 7.43 17.00
C ALA A 232 5.39 8.81 17.03
N ASP A 233 6.53 8.95 16.36
CA ASP A 233 7.19 10.23 16.14
C ASP A 233 7.54 10.44 14.66
N PRO A 234 6.61 11.02 13.87
CA PRO A 234 6.83 11.27 12.46
C PRO A 234 7.88 12.33 12.13
N ARG A 235 8.56 12.94 13.11
CA ARG A 235 9.64 13.90 12.85
C ARG A 235 11.02 13.34 13.17
N ASP A 236 11.09 12.18 13.81
CA ASP A 236 12.35 11.49 14.06
C ASP A 236 12.80 10.73 12.80
N ASP A 237 13.92 11.17 12.23
CA ASP A 237 14.50 10.57 11.03
C ASP A 237 15.41 9.39 11.34
N ALA A 238 15.85 9.22 12.59
CA ALA A 238 16.67 8.09 13.00
C ALA A 238 16.01 6.72 12.69
N PRO A 239 14.74 6.44 13.05
CA PRO A 239 14.10 5.18 12.70
C PRO A 239 13.83 5.07 11.18
N ARG A 240 13.74 6.19 10.45
CA ARG A 240 13.57 6.17 8.99
C ARG A 240 14.83 5.74 8.26
N HIS A 241 16.00 6.19 8.68
CA HIS A 241 17.26 5.73 8.12
C HIS A 241 17.39 4.21 8.25
N VAL A 242 17.22 3.69 9.47
CA VAL A 242 17.31 2.24 9.72
C VAL A 242 16.21 1.47 8.96
N TYR A 243 14.99 2.01 8.89
CA TYR A 243 13.91 1.38 8.12
C TYR A 243 14.21 1.37 6.61
N GLY A 244 14.77 2.46 6.08
CA GLY A 244 15.23 2.56 4.70
C GLY A 244 16.26 1.50 4.36
N ASP A 245 17.29 1.34 5.19
CA ASP A 245 18.34 0.34 5.03
C ASP A 245 17.75 -1.09 5.06
N VAL A 246 16.90 -1.39 6.04
CA VAL A 246 16.21 -2.69 6.15
C VAL A 246 15.35 -3.00 4.92
N LEU A 247 14.74 -1.98 4.31
CA LEU A 247 13.96 -2.15 3.08
C LEU A 247 14.85 -2.35 1.85
N VAL A 248 15.97 -1.62 1.75
CA VAL A 248 16.97 -1.82 0.68
C VAL A 248 17.54 -3.24 0.74
N GLU A 249 17.91 -3.73 1.91
CA GLU A 249 18.41 -5.11 2.11
C GLU A 249 17.40 -6.18 1.65
N LYS A 250 16.09 -5.86 1.73
CA LYS A 250 15.00 -6.73 1.26
C LYS A 250 14.62 -6.52 -0.20
N GLY A 251 15.28 -5.61 -0.91
CA GLY A 251 14.93 -5.25 -2.28
C GLY A 251 13.61 -4.50 -2.42
N ASP A 252 13.09 -3.89 -1.34
CA ASP A 252 11.90 -3.04 -1.42
C ASP A 252 12.28 -1.64 -1.93
N PRO A 253 11.72 -1.19 -3.06
CA PRO A 253 12.06 0.12 -3.66
C PRO A 253 11.72 1.32 -2.76
N ARG A 254 10.86 1.15 -1.75
CA ARG A 254 10.58 2.20 -0.76
C ARG A 254 11.81 2.54 0.06
N GLY A 255 12.71 1.58 0.29
CA GLY A 255 13.97 1.81 1.00
C GLY A 255 14.85 2.84 0.28
N THR A 256 15.08 2.62 -1.01
CA THR A 256 15.80 3.57 -1.88
C THR A 256 15.12 4.94 -1.89
N PHE A 257 13.78 4.98 -1.98
CA PHE A 257 13.02 6.23 -1.97
C PHE A 257 13.19 7.00 -0.65
N ILE A 258 13.15 6.32 0.50
CA ILE A 258 13.42 6.90 1.82
C ILE A 258 14.84 7.50 1.85
N THR A 259 15.85 6.70 1.48
CA THR A 259 17.26 7.13 1.50
C THR A 259 17.50 8.34 0.61
N MET A 260 16.90 8.37 -0.60
CA MET A 260 16.97 9.52 -1.49
C MET A 260 16.39 10.80 -0.86
N GLN A 261 15.20 10.71 -0.26
CA GLN A 261 14.55 11.87 0.33
C GLN A 261 15.25 12.36 1.61
N LEU A 262 15.78 11.45 2.43
CA LEU A 262 16.56 11.81 3.62
C LEU A 262 17.93 12.43 3.24
N ALA A 263 18.59 11.95 2.20
CA ALA A 263 19.87 12.49 1.74
C ALA A 263 19.79 13.95 1.26
N ARG A 264 18.60 14.44 0.92
CA ARG A 264 18.35 15.84 0.55
C ARG A 264 17.69 16.67 1.66
N ALA A 265 17.60 16.17 2.90
CA ALA A 265 16.98 16.89 4.00
C ALA A 265 17.55 18.31 4.12
N GLY A 266 16.67 19.31 4.07
CA GLY A 266 17.04 20.74 4.13
C GLY A 266 17.36 21.41 2.79
N ARG A 267 17.24 20.71 1.64
CA ARG A 267 17.38 21.33 0.31
C ARG A 267 16.33 20.87 -0.69
N ALA A 268 16.14 21.67 -1.73
CA ALA A 268 15.33 21.29 -2.88
C ALA A 268 15.98 20.12 -3.67
N PRO A 269 15.18 19.22 -4.26
CA PRO A 269 15.68 18.19 -5.14
C PRO A 269 16.20 18.81 -6.44
N THR A 270 17.29 18.27 -6.96
CA THR A 270 17.74 18.56 -8.33
C THR A 270 16.72 18.02 -9.34
N PRO A 271 16.70 18.53 -10.58
CA PRO A 271 15.80 18.00 -11.62
C PRO A 271 15.92 16.48 -11.85
N ALA A 272 17.14 15.93 -11.71
CA ALA A 272 17.39 14.49 -11.85
C ALA A 272 16.80 13.68 -10.69
N GLU A 273 17.01 14.13 -9.44
CA GLU A 273 16.40 13.53 -8.25
C GLU A 273 14.87 13.59 -8.32
N ARG A 274 14.31 14.76 -8.68
CA ARG A 274 12.87 14.96 -8.87
C ARG A 274 12.29 13.95 -9.87
N LYS A 275 12.97 13.77 -11.02
CA LYS A 275 12.56 12.81 -12.05
C LYS A 275 12.60 11.36 -11.54
N ALA A 276 13.63 10.99 -10.77
CA ALA A 276 13.75 9.65 -10.19
C ALA A 276 12.68 9.39 -9.11
N GLU A 277 12.43 10.35 -8.23
CA GLU A 277 11.36 10.27 -7.22
C GLU A 277 9.98 10.11 -7.85
N VAL A 278 9.65 10.93 -8.86
CA VAL A 278 8.37 10.81 -9.59
C VAL A 278 8.24 9.45 -10.27
N ALA A 279 9.33 8.91 -10.84
CA ALA A 279 9.30 7.58 -11.46
C ALA A 279 8.99 6.48 -10.43
N LEU A 280 9.63 6.51 -9.26
CA LEU A 280 9.36 5.57 -8.16
C LEU A 280 7.91 5.68 -7.67
N LEU A 281 7.40 6.90 -7.48
CA LEU A 281 6.01 7.13 -7.07
C LEU A 281 5.01 6.63 -8.12
N ALA A 282 5.24 6.94 -9.40
CA ALA A 282 4.38 6.47 -10.47
C ALA A 282 4.29 4.93 -10.52
N GLN A 283 5.37 4.23 -10.19
CA GLN A 283 5.42 2.78 -10.19
C GLN A 283 4.88 2.15 -8.90
N HIS A 284 5.15 2.74 -7.73
CA HIS A 284 4.96 2.06 -6.44
C HIS A 284 3.98 2.73 -5.47
N ALA A 285 3.56 3.99 -5.69
CA ALA A 285 2.74 4.72 -4.72
C ALA A 285 1.45 3.99 -4.35
N ARG A 286 0.81 3.30 -5.32
CA ARG A 286 -0.42 2.53 -5.05
C ARG A 286 -0.19 1.40 -4.04
N VAL A 287 0.95 0.71 -4.13
CA VAL A 287 1.32 -0.36 -3.19
C VAL A 287 1.62 0.24 -1.83
N TRP A 288 2.41 1.33 -1.79
CA TRP A 288 2.78 1.99 -0.54
C TRP A 288 1.59 2.59 0.22
N LEU A 289 0.59 3.11 -0.49
CA LEU A 289 -0.64 3.64 0.08
C LEU A 289 -1.62 2.56 0.55
N GLY A 290 -1.51 1.34 0.02
CA GLY A 290 -2.42 0.23 0.34
C GLY A 290 -3.89 0.64 0.19
N GLU A 291 -4.65 0.54 1.29
CA GLU A 291 -6.08 0.88 1.33
C GLU A 291 -6.36 2.36 1.07
N LEU A 292 -5.42 3.26 1.40
CA LEU A 292 -5.58 4.69 1.18
C LEU A 292 -5.64 5.04 -0.32
N ALA A 293 -5.04 4.22 -1.19
CA ALA A 293 -5.02 4.44 -2.64
C ALA A 293 -6.42 4.60 -3.26
N GLY A 294 -7.46 4.04 -2.61
CA GLY A 294 -8.84 4.15 -3.06
C GLY A 294 -9.53 5.48 -2.72
N VAL A 295 -8.97 6.24 -1.78
CA VAL A 295 -9.58 7.46 -1.22
C VAL A 295 -8.78 8.72 -1.39
N VAL A 296 -7.45 8.60 -1.50
CA VAL A 296 -6.59 9.73 -1.83
C VAL A 296 -6.79 10.08 -3.31
N GLY A 297 -6.44 11.30 -3.72
CA GLY A 297 -6.60 11.82 -5.08
C GLY A 297 -6.15 10.88 -6.22
N GLY A 298 -6.45 11.24 -7.47
CA GLY A 298 -6.11 10.38 -8.61
C GLY A 298 -4.61 10.07 -8.65
N LEU A 299 -4.20 8.80 -8.60
CA LEU A 299 -2.80 8.37 -8.68
C LEU A 299 -2.29 8.42 -10.14
N THR A 300 -2.27 9.61 -10.74
CA THR A 300 -1.64 9.86 -12.04
C THR A 300 -0.27 10.48 -11.83
N ARG A 301 0.57 10.44 -12.87
CA ARG A 301 1.91 11.03 -12.84
C ARG A 301 1.89 12.52 -12.47
N ASP A 302 0.85 13.24 -12.92
CA ASP A 302 0.69 14.68 -12.69
C ASP A 302 0.16 15.02 -11.28
N SER A 303 -0.29 14.01 -10.53
CA SER A 303 -0.79 14.18 -9.17
C SER A 303 0.30 14.06 -8.10
N PHE A 304 1.53 13.70 -8.47
CA PHE A 304 2.63 13.58 -7.51
C PHE A 304 3.41 14.89 -7.42
N ALA A 305 3.28 15.56 -6.28
CA ALA A 305 4.15 16.67 -5.93
C ALA A 305 5.48 16.13 -5.40
N VAL A 306 6.59 16.63 -5.93
CA VAL A 306 7.92 16.46 -5.31
C VAL A 306 8.47 17.84 -5.00
N GLY A 307 8.55 18.20 -3.71
CA GLY A 307 8.96 19.52 -3.24
C GLY A 307 7.82 20.37 -2.65
N PRO A 308 8.11 21.62 -2.23
CA PRO A 308 7.19 22.47 -1.45
C PRO A 308 6.16 23.26 -2.29
N GLU A 309 6.12 23.07 -3.61
CA GLU A 309 5.24 23.85 -4.48
C GLU A 309 3.77 23.38 -4.33
N ARG A 310 2.93 24.24 -3.72
CA ARG A 310 1.50 24.00 -3.46
C ARG A 310 0.72 23.89 -4.78
N THR A 311 0.04 22.78 -4.99
CA THR A 311 -1.24 22.75 -5.71
C THR A 311 -2.18 21.80 -4.95
N GLY A 312 -3.29 22.33 -4.44
CA GLY A 312 -4.18 21.73 -3.42
C GLY A 312 -4.91 20.43 -3.76
N THR A 313 -4.38 19.63 -4.69
CA THR A 313 -4.91 18.32 -5.07
C THR A 313 -3.84 17.23 -5.19
N GLN A 314 -2.56 17.55 -4.97
CA GLN A 314 -1.47 16.61 -5.17
C GLN A 314 -1.18 15.75 -3.94
N ILE A 315 -0.81 14.50 -4.20
CA ILE A 315 -0.29 13.56 -3.21
C ILE A 315 1.19 13.87 -3.03
N ARG A 316 1.58 14.24 -1.82
CA ARG A 316 2.96 14.56 -1.46
C ARG A 316 3.54 13.47 -0.57
N PHE A 317 4.69 12.95 -0.98
CA PHE A 317 5.49 12.05 -0.17
C PHE A 317 6.73 12.77 0.34
N GLU A 318 7.00 12.65 1.64
CA GLU A 318 8.23 13.13 2.27
C GLU A 318 8.82 12.03 3.14
N ARG A 319 10.15 11.93 3.11
CA ARG A 319 10.94 10.95 3.86
C ARG A 319 10.42 9.51 3.67
N GLY A 320 9.85 9.21 2.51
CA GLY A 320 9.27 7.93 2.11
C GLY A 320 7.86 7.60 2.60
N PHE A 321 7.14 8.58 3.16
CA PHE A 321 5.78 8.41 3.68
C PHE A 321 4.82 9.46 3.13
N LEU A 322 3.53 9.19 3.27
CA LEU A 322 2.48 10.15 2.90
C LEU A 322 2.55 11.35 3.84
N ALA A 323 2.83 12.53 3.28
CA ALA A 323 3.01 13.77 4.04
C ALA A 323 1.95 14.83 3.70
N GLY A 324 1.44 14.85 2.47
CA GLY A 324 0.34 15.71 2.06
C GLY A 324 -0.67 14.92 1.24
N CYS A 325 -1.95 15.01 1.56
CA CYS A 325 -2.96 14.37 0.75
C CYS A 325 -4.32 15.05 0.79
N PHE A 326 -5.06 14.82 -0.28
CA PHE A 326 -6.48 15.08 -0.37
C PHE A 326 -7.25 13.76 -0.16
N ILE A 327 -8.20 13.72 0.77
CA ILE A 327 -9.11 12.58 0.98
C ILE A 327 -10.53 12.99 0.56
N GLY A 328 -11.03 12.38 -0.51
CA GLY A 328 -12.40 12.62 -0.96
C GLY A 328 -12.95 11.52 -1.86
N ARG A 329 -13.99 10.84 -1.35
CA ARG A 329 -14.80 9.80 -2.00
C ARG A 329 -16.14 9.70 -1.28
N THR A 330 -16.92 8.66 -1.60
CA THR A 330 -18.14 8.34 -0.85
C THR A 330 -17.84 8.16 0.65
N PRO A 331 -18.78 8.54 1.54
CA PRO A 331 -18.60 8.46 3.00
C PRO A 331 -18.17 7.07 3.46
N LYS A 332 -18.73 6.03 2.84
CA LYS A 332 -18.41 4.62 3.12
C LYS A 332 -16.93 4.29 2.91
N ARG A 333 -16.31 4.81 1.85
CA ARG A 333 -14.89 4.53 1.56
C ARG A 333 -13.98 5.30 2.49
N VAL A 334 -14.30 6.56 2.78
CA VAL A 334 -13.54 7.39 3.72
C VAL A 334 -13.57 6.77 5.13
N ALA A 335 -14.74 6.32 5.58
CA ALA A 335 -14.89 5.67 6.88
C ALA A 335 -14.07 4.37 7.01
N ALA A 336 -13.88 3.62 5.92
CA ALA A 336 -13.11 2.38 5.93
C ALA A 336 -11.62 2.59 6.20
N VAL A 337 -11.09 3.78 5.90
CA VAL A 337 -9.65 4.08 6.03
C VAL A 337 -9.35 5.13 7.11
N ALA A 338 -10.37 5.65 7.79
CA ALA A 338 -10.20 6.72 8.77
C ALA A 338 -9.28 6.36 9.94
N GLY A 339 -9.13 5.06 10.25
CA GLY A 339 -8.19 4.55 11.26
C GLY A 339 -6.85 4.07 10.69
N ASN A 340 -6.55 4.35 9.41
CA ASN A 340 -5.35 3.82 8.77
C ASN A 340 -4.08 4.45 9.40
N PRO A 341 -3.12 3.64 9.86
CA PRO A 341 -1.94 4.14 10.57
C PRO A 341 -0.95 4.90 9.67
N GLU A 342 -1.03 4.79 8.33
CA GLU A 342 -0.24 5.63 7.41
C GLU A 342 -0.65 7.11 7.45
N LEU A 343 -1.84 7.43 7.99
CA LEU A 343 -2.23 8.83 8.23
C LEU A 343 -1.38 9.49 9.31
N ALA A 344 -0.62 8.72 10.10
CA ALA A 344 0.16 9.29 11.20
C ALA A 344 1.26 10.25 10.72
N THR A 345 1.77 10.06 9.51
CA THR A 345 2.83 10.87 8.91
C THR A 345 2.31 12.07 8.11
N VAL A 346 0.99 12.25 7.99
CA VAL A 346 0.39 13.32 7.20
C VAL A 346 0.53 14.65 7.92
N GLU A 347 1.27 15.57 7.32
CA GLU A 347 1.51 16.94 7.77
C GLU A 347 0.46 17.92 7.22
N GLU A 348 -0.09 17.62 6.04
CA GLU A 348 -1.05 18.45 5.32
C GLU A 348 -2.23 17.60 4.82
N LEU A 349 -3.44 18.00 5.18
CA LEU A 349 -4.64 17.23 4.86
C LEU A 349 -5.74 18.13 4.30
N THR A 350 -6.30 17.74 3.17
CA THR A 350 -7.52 18.34 2.61
C THR A 350 -8.68 17.36 2.70
N LEU A 351 -9.80 17.82 3.27
CA LEU A 351 -11.03 17.06 3.43
C LEU A 351 -12.21 17.81 2.82
N TYR A 352 -13.21 17.07 2.34
CA TYR A 352 -14.55 17.60 2.03
C TYR A 352 -15.57 17.16 3.09
N SER A 353 -16.86 17.39 2.82
CA SER A 353 -17.99 17.08 3.73
C SER A 353 -17.92 15.69 4.36
N GLU A 354 -17.43 14.70 3.62
CA GLU A 354 -17.37 13.31 4.09
C GLU A 354 -16.15 12.98 4.96
N GLY A 355 -15.28 13.96 5.20
CA GLY A 355 -14.04 13.82 5.97
C GLY A 355 -14.21 13.85 7.49
N ALA A 356 -15.41 14.13 8.01
CA ALA A 356 -15.67 14.23 9.46
C ALA A 356 -15.15 13.01 10.24
N VAL A 357 -15.35 11.81 9.68
CA VAL A 357 -14.92 10.54 10.28
C VAL A 357 -13.39 10.41 10.40
N VAL A 358 -12.63 11.06 9.49
CA VAL A 358 -11.16 11.10 9.56
C VAL A 358 -10.72 11.91 10.77
N LEU A 359 -11.29 13.11 10.96
CA LEU A 359 -10.96 13.96 12.11
C LEU A 359 -11.28 13.29 13.45
N GLN A 360 -12.32 12.45 13.50
CA GLN A 360 -12.75 11.74 14.70
C GLN A 360 -11.93 10.49 15.03
N LYS A 361 -11.45 9.76 14.02
CA LYS A 361 -10.85 8.43 14.20
C LYS A 361 -9.35 8.37 13.93
N ALA A 362 -8.82 9.26 13.08
CA ALA A 362 -7.44 9.19 12.66
C ALA A 362 -6.50 9.68 13.77
N HIS A 363 -5.39 8.97 13.96
CA HIS A 363 -4.27 9.47 14.73
C HIS A 363 -3.38 10.31 13.81
N LEU A 364 -3.39 11.63 13.98
CA LEU A 364 -2.71 12.59 13.10
C LEU A 364 -1.60 13.37 13.85
N PRO A 365 -0.55 12.70 14.37
CA PRO A 365 0.52 13.35 15.13
C PRO A 365 1.38 14.32 14.30
N ALA A 366 1.45 14.17 12.99
CA ALA A 366 2.24 15.06 12.13
C ALA A 366 1.49 16.33 11.67
N LEU A 367 0.16 16.35 11.74
CA LEU A 367 -0.68 17.34 11.06
C LEU A 367 -0.43 18.78 11.56
N ARG A 368 -0.15 19.67 10.61
CA ARG A 368 0.11 21.10 10.79
C ARG A 368 -0.73 21.99 9.88
N SER A 369 -1.12 21.48 8.71
CA SER A 369 -1.95 22.19 7.73
C SER A 369 -3.23 21.41 7.46
N LEU A 370 -4.38 22.07 7.53
CA LEU A 370 -5.68 21.45 7.33
C LEU A 370 -6.56 22.33 6.45
N HIS A 371 -7.13 21.74 5.39
CA HIS A 371 -8.16 22.36 4.57
C HIS A 371 -9.47 21.58 4.72
N ILE A 372 -10.52 22.25 5.19
CA ILE A 372 -11.82 21.64 5.50
C ILE A 372 -12.99 22.55 5.09
N PRO A 373 -14.21 22.00 4.96
CA PRO A 373 -15.41 22.82 4.96
C PRO A 373 -15.65 23.43 6.34
N ALA A 374 -16.23 24.63 6.38
CA ALA A 374 -16.59 25.35 7.61
C ALA A 374 -17.46 24.51 8.58
N ALA A 375 -18.29 23.62 8.04
CA ALA A 375 -19.15 22.71 8.81
C ALA A 375 -18.37 21.70 9.68
N LEU A 376 -17.07 21.49 9.42
CA LEU A 376 -16.23 20.58 10.20
C LEU A 376 -15.37 21.29 11.24
N LEU A 377 -15.42 22.63 11.33
CA LEU A 377 -14.52 23.42 12.17
C LEU A 377 -14.69 23.09 13.67
N ASP A 378 -15.91 22.76 14.10
CA ASP A 378 -16.20 22.27 15.44
C ASP A 378 -15.39 21.02 15.83
N LEU A 379 -15.21 20.09 14.90
CA LEU A 379 -14.45 18.87 15.13
C LEU A 379 -12.96 19.16 15.28
N VAL A 380 -12.44 20.20 14.63
CA VAL A 380 -11.04 20.60 14.72
C VAL A 380 -10.70 21.05 16.14
N HIS A 381 -11.56 21.84 16.78
CA HIS A 381 -11.31 22.33 18.14
C HIS A 381 -11.22 21.20 19.18
N ALA A 382 -11.91 20.09 18.95
CA ALA A 382 -11.90 18.92 19.83
C ALA A 382 -10.76 17.94 19.52
N ALA A 383 -10.04 18.11 18.40
CA ALA A 383 -9.09 17.12 17.92
C ALA A 383 -7.74 17.19 18.67
N PRO A 384 -7.07 16.05 18.92
CA PRO A 384 -5.77 16.03 19.62
C PRO A 384 -4.65 16.82 18.91
N PHE A 385 -4.78 17.07 17.60
CA PHE A 385 -3.79 17.84 16.84
C PHE A 385 -4.01 19.36 16.89
N ALA A 386 -5.13 19.85 17.45
CA ALA A 386 -5.52 21.26 17.44
C ALA A 386 -4.42 22.21 17.96
N SER A 387 -3.67 21.79 18.98
CA SER A 387 -2.60 22.58 19.59
C SER A 387 -1.35 22.74 18.71
N ARG A 388 -1.25 22.02 17.60
CA ARG A 388 -0.11 22.02 16.66
C ARG A 388 -0.49 22.45 15.25
N LEU A 389 -1.77 22.78 15.03
CA LEU A 389 -2.24 23.23 13.74
C LEU A 389 -1.73 24.65 13.50
N GLU A 390 -0.91 24.82 12.46
CA GLU A 390 -0.22 26.07 12.11
C GLU A 390 -0.93 26.79 10.97
N MET A 391 -1.59 26.03 10.11
CA MET A 391 -2.35 26.52 8.98
C MET A 391 -3.73 25.90 8.93
N LEU A 392 -4.74 26.73 8.75
CA LEU A 392 -6.12 26.31 8.55
C LEU A 392 -6.70 27.03 7.34
N GLU A 393 -7.26 26.25 6.42
CA GLU A 393 -8.07 26.75 5.30
C GLU A 393 -9.51 26.24 5.49
N CYS A 394 -10.47 27.15 5.43
CA CYS A 394 -11.89 26.85 5.62
C CYS A 394 -12.71 27.34 4.43
N THR A 395 -13.46 26.43 3.82
CA THR A 395 -14.38 26.76 2.71
C THR A 395 -15.84 26.70 3.18
N GLY A 396 -16.66 27.71 2.87
CA GLY A 396 -18.09 27.64 3.22
C GLY A 396 -18.89 28.91 2.93
N GLU A 397 -20.21 28.78 3.07
CA GLU A 397 -21.12 29.93 3.01
C GLU A 397 -20.98 30.79 4.29
N PRO A 398 -20.78 32.12 4.14
CA PRO A 398 -20.74 33.03 5.27
C PRO A 398 -22.03 32.96 6.09
N SER A 399 -21.92 32.79 7.40
CA SER A 399 -23.05 32.75 8.32
C SER A 399 -22.61 33.17 9.73
N PRO A 400 -23.54 33.56 10.62
CA PRO A 400 -23.22 33.84 12.02
C PRO A 400 -22.54 32.65 12.72
N ALA A 401 -22.95 31.42 12.41
CA ALA A 401 -22.34 30.20 12.95
C ALA A 401 -20.89 30.03 12.47
N PHE A 402 -20.61 30.33 11.19
CA PHE A 402 -19.25 30.29 10.68
C PHE A 402 -18.39 31.37 11.35
N ALA A 403 -18.88 32.60 11.51
CA ALA A 403 -18.17 33.66 12.20
C ALA A 403 -17.83 33.26 13.65
N GLU A 404 -18.76 32.63 14.37
CA GLU A 404 -18.52 32.18 15.74
C GLU A 404 -17.49 31.05 15.81
N ASN A 405 -17.53 30.10 14.87
CA ASN A 405 -16.50 29.06 14.79
C ASN A 405 -15.11 29.64 14.44
N VAL A 406 -15.04 30.67 13.59
CA VAL A 406 -13.78 31.39 13.33
C VAL A 406 -13.25 32.06 14.59
N LYS A 407 -14.09 32.69 15.43
CA LYS A 407 -13.63 33.25 16.71
C LYS A 407 -13.04 32.17 17.62
N ARG A 408 -13.62 30.97 17.63
CA ARG A 408 -13.13 29.83 18.42
C ARG A 408 -11.76 29.34 17.94
N CYS A 409 -11.30 29.70 16.74
CA CYS A 409 -9.92 29.46 16.33
C CYS A 409 -8.89 30.16 17.25
N ALA A 410 -9.30 31.09 18.11
CA ALA A 410 -8.47 31.61 19.21
C ALA A 410 -7.92 30.50 20.12
N THR A 411 -8.56 29.33 20.22
CA THR A 411 -8.05 28.18 20.99
C THR A 411 -6.93 27.42 20.28
N LEU A 412 -6.72 27.64 18.98
CA LEU A 412 -5.68 27.01 18.18
C LEU A 412 -4.37 27.81 18.35
N ALA A 413 -3.67 27.57 19.46
CA ALA A 413 -2.52 28.39 19.89
C ALA A 413 -1.35 28.43 18.90
N ALA A 414 -1.17 27.36 18.12
CA ALA A 414 -0.13 27.28 17.09
C ALA A 414 -0.54 27.89 15.75
N LEU A 415 -1.81 28.28 15.57
CA LEU A 415 -2.30 28.80 14.29
C LEU A 415 -1.57 30.10 13.95
N ARG A 416 -0.98 30.17 12.76
CA ARG A 416 -0.29 31.34 12.22
C ARG A 416 -0.88 31.81 10.91
N ARG A 417 -1.45 30.90 10.13
CA ARG A 417 -2.08 31.19 8.84
C ARG A 417 -3.53 30.73 8.84
N LEU A 418 -4.44 31.64 8.50
CA LEU A 418 -5.86 31.35 8.31
C LEU A 418 -6.28 31.79 6.90
N GLU A 419 -6.81 30.86 6.11
CA GLU A 419 -7.36 31.13 4.78
C GLU A 419 -8.86 30.84 4.78
N LEU A 420 -9.66 31.78 4.30
CA LEU A 420 -11.11 31.65 4.21
C LEU A 420 -11.55 31.70 2.75
N ASP A 421 -12.12 30.61 2.26
CA ASP A 421 -12.73 30.53 0.94
C ASP A 421 -14.25 30.69 1.08
N LEU A 422 -14.72 31.91 0.80
CA LEU A 422 -16.09 32.34 1.05
C LEU A 422 -16.87 32.35 -0.26
N HIS A 423 -17.90 31.52 -0.34
CA HIS A 423 -18.79 31.48 -1.49
C HIS A 423 -19.77 32.65 -1.47
N ALA A 424 -19.28 33.87 -1.75
CA ALA A 424 -20.07 35.10 -1.72
C ALA A 424 -19.76 36.01 -2.92
N ASN A 425 -20.83 36.51 -3.54
CA ASN A 425 -20.74 37.42 -4.69
C ASN A 425 -20.53 38.90 -4.28
N GLU A 426 -20.82 39.23 -3.01
CA GLU A 426 -20.75 40.60 -2.47
C GLU A 426 -20.31 40.58 -0.99
N ILE A 427 -19.79 41.71 -0.50
CA ILE A 427 -19.33 41.87 0.90
C ILE A 427 -20.47 42.40 1.77
N ASP A 428 -21.42 41.52 2.08
CA ASP A 428 -22.56 41.76 2.95
C ASP A 428 -22.22 41.58 4.45
N VAL A 429 -23.23 41.66 5.33
CA VAL A 429 -23.03 41.56 6.78
C VAL A 429 -22.40 40.21 7.19
N PRO A 430 -22.93 39.04 6.76
CA PRO A 430 -22.29 37.75 7.04
C PRO A 430 -20.82 37.65 6.63
N VAL A 431 -20.45 38.13 5.44
CA VAL A 431 -19.04 38.12 5.00
C VAL A 431 -18.17 39.00 5.91
N ARG A 432 -18.64 40.21 6.22
CA ARG A 432 -17.93 41.14 7.11
C ARG A 432 -17.71 40.54 8.50
N ASP A 433 -18.71 39.90 9.07
CA ASP A 433 -18.63 39.31 10.40
C ASP A 433 -17.58 38.19 10.45
N VAL A 434 -17.54 37.34 9.42
CA VAL A 434 -16.55 36.26 9.30
C VAL A 434 -15.13 36.82 9.14
N ILE A 435 -14.92 37.81 8.27
CA ILE A 435 -13.61 38.45 8.08
C ILE A 435 -13.16 39.17 9.36
N THR A 436 -14.06 39.91 10.01
CA THR A 436 -13.77 40.63 11.27
C THR A 436 -13.37 39.65 12.37
N ALA A 437 -14.08 38.52 12.49
CA ALA A 437 -13.73 37.46 13.43
C ALA A 437 -12.32 36.90 13.20
N ALA A 438 -11.92 36.71 11.94
CA ALA A 438 -10.58 36.24 11.58
C ALA A 438 -9.48 37.26 11.92
N LEU A 439 -9.69 38.53 11.58
CA LEU A 439 -8.74 39.62 11.84
C LEU A 439 -8.52 39.87 13.35
N ALA A 440 -9.52 39.55 14.18
CA ALA A 440 -9.45 39.67 15.63
C ALA A 440 -8.58 38.59 16.30
N LEU A 441 -8.19 37.52 15.59
CA LEU A 441 -7.38 36.44 16.16
C LEU A 441 -5.94 36.94 16.43
N PRO A 442 -5.48 36.98 17.71
CA PRO A 442 -4.20 37.59 18.06
C PRO A 442 -2.98 36.79 17.57
N GLN A 443 -3.12 35.48 17.39
CA GLN A 443 -2.02 34.60 17.01
C GLN A 443 -1.84 34.45 15.49
N VAL A 444 -2.81 34.88 14.68
CA VAL A 444 -2.73 34.80 13.22
C VAL A 444 -1.81 35.91 12.71
N GLU A 445 -0.80 35.50 11.95
CA GLU A 445 0.22 36.34 11.32
C GLU A 445 -0.07 36.56 9.84
N GLN A 446 -0.70 35.58 9.18
CA GLN A 446 -1.12 35.66 7.79
C GLN A 446 -2.60 35.32 7.64
N PHE A 447 -3.35 36.19 6.98
CA PHE A 447 -4.78 36.03 6.72
C PHE A 447 -5.04 36.07 5.21
N GLY A 448 -5.63 35.02 4.68
CA GLY A 448 -6.09 34.94 3.30
C GLY A 448 -7.62 34.94 3.22
N VAL A 449 -8.18 35.64 2.24
CA VAL A 449 -9.60 35.55 1.91
C VAL A 449 -9.76 35.36 0.40
N ASN A 450 -10.54 34.36 0.02
CA ASN A 450 -10.91 34.08 -1.36
C ASN A 450 -12.41 34.28 -1.55
N CYS A 451 -12.78 35.22 -2.44
CA CYS A 451 -14.14 35.40 -2.92
C CYS A 451 -14.09 35.63 -4.44
N TYR A 452 -13.90 34.56 -5.22
CA TYR A 452 -13.63 34.62 -6.67
C TYR A 452 -12.26 35.26 -7.04
N GLY A 453 -11.30 35.18 -6.13
CA GLY A 453 -9.95 35.75 -6.23
C GLY A 453 -9.34 35.85 -4.84
N SER A 454 -8.01 35.76 -4.71
CA SER A 454 -7.32 35.66 -3.42
C SER A 454 -6.68 36.98 -2.99
N LEU A 455 -6.98 37.44 -1.78
CA LEU A 455 -6.23 38.49 -1.10
C LEU A 455 -5.51 37.89 0.10
N VAL A 456 -4.21 38.17 0.21
CA VAL A 456 -3.37 37.71 1.33
C VAL A 456 -2.79 38.91 2.07
N PHE A 457 -3.01 38.93 3.37
CA PHE A 457 -2.56 39.96 4.30
C PHE A 457 -1.56 39.37 5.30
N GLU A 458 -0.56 40.17 5.66
CA GLU A 458 0.42 39.85 6.71
C GLU A 458 0.33 40.87 7.84
N ARG A 459 0.42 40.39 9.08
CA ARG A 459 0.35 41.21 10.28
C ARG A 459 1.72 41.76 10.63
N THR A 460 1.86 43.08 10.66
CA THR A 460 3.02 43.80 11.19
C THR A 460 2.61 44.55 12.46
N GLY A 461 2.82 43.92 13.62
CA GLY A 461 2.39 44.46 14.92
C GLY A 461 0.86 44.48 15.04
N LYS A 462 0.27 45.68 15.15
CA LYS A 462 -1.20 45.85 15.23
C LYS A 462 -1.87 46.08 13.88
N ARG A 463 -1.10 46.15 12.79
CA ARG A 463 -1.61 46.48 11.45
C ARG A 463 -1.49 45.27 10.52
N TRP A 464 -2.42 45.18 9.59
CA TRP A 464 -2.37 44.24 8.47
C TRP A 464 -1.87 44.94 7.22
N ARG A 465 -1.07 44.25 6.41
CA ARG A 465 -0.52 44.73 5.14
C ARG A 465 -0.90 43.74 4.05
N LEU A 466 -1.45 44.23 2.95
CA LEU A 466 -1.68 43.40 1.75
C LEU A 466 -0.33 43.00 1.14
N ILE A 467 -0.11 41.69 0.97
CA ILE A 467 1.13 41.11 0.41
C ILE A 467 0.88 40.30 -0.87
N GLY A 468 -0.36 39.94 -1.17
CA GLY A 468 -0.72 39.22 -2.39
C GLY A 468 -2.14 39.56 -2.84
N ASN A 469 -2.33 39.66 -4.16
CA ASN A 469 -3.62 39.87 -4.81
C ASN A 469 -3.61 39.07 -6.11
N ASP A 470 -4.36 37.96 -6.16
CA ASP A 470 -4.53 37.18 -7.38
C ASP A 470 -5.56 37.85 -8.29
N GLU A 471 -5.26 37.85 -9.59
CA GLU A 471 -6.16 38.37 -10.62
C GLU A 471 -7.48 37.58 -10.61
N GLY A 472 -8.61 38.28 -10.45
CA GLY A 472 -9.95 37.69 -10.51
C GLY A 472 -10.99 38.35 -9.60
N MET A 473 -10.54 38.95 -8.49
CA MET A 473 -11.47 39.62 -7.57
C MET A 473 -11.92 40.99 -8.12
N PRO A 474 -13.23 41.31 -8.14
CA PRO A 474 -13.70 42.63 -8.56
C PRO A 474 -13.14 43.76 -7.69
N ASP A 475 -12.71 44.87 -8.28
CA ASP A 475 -12.12 46.04 -7.58
C ASP A 475 -12.98 46.54 -6.40
N ARG A 476 -14.31 46.48 -6.54
CA ARG A 476 -15.26 46.85 -5.48
C ARG A 476 -15.10 45.97 -4.23
N MET A 477 -14.85 44.67 -4.40
CA MET A 477 -14.63 43.73 -3.30
C MET A 477 -13.25 43.91 -2.70
N VAL A 478 -12.22 44.10 -3.53
CA VAL A 478 -10.87 44.41 -3.06
C VAL A 478 -10.88 45.66 -2.18
N THR A 479 -11.55 46.72 -2.65
CA THR A 479 -11.69 47.98 -1.90
C THR A 479 -12.45 47.77 -0.59
N ALA A 480 -13.55 47.02 -0.61
CA ALA A 480 -14.34 46.73 0.59
C ALA A 480 -13.57 45.92 1.64
N ILE A 481 -12.88 44.85 1.23
CA ILE A 481 -12.08 44.00 2.13
C ILE A 481 -10.90 44.81 2.70
N ARG A 482 -10.20 45.59 1.87
CA ARG A 482 -9.14 46.48 2.36
C ARG A 482 -9.67 47.48 3.39
N GLY A 483 -10.83 48.07 3.14
CA GLY A 483 -11.49 48.96 4.10
C GLY A 483 -11.73 48.28 5.45
N LEU A 484 -12.21 47.04 5.46
CA LEU A 484 -12.42 46.25 6.69
C LEU A 484 -11.13 45.92 7.43
N VAL A 485 -10.05 45.66 6.69
CA VAL A 485 -8.74 45.30 7.26
C VAL A 485 -8.01 46.53 7.83
N GLU A 486 -8.27 47.71 7.27
CA GLU A 486 -7.67 48.98 7.68
C GLU A 486 -8.39 49.62 8.90
N THR A 487 -9.68 49.32 9.10
CA THR A 487 -10.47 49.72 10.28
C THR A 487 -10.27 48.79 11.46
#